data_AF-A0A176WC55-F1
#
_entry.id   AF-A0A176WC55-F1
#
_cell.length_a   1.000
_cell.length_b   1.000
_cell.length_c   1.000
_cell.angle_alpha   90.00
_cell.angle_beta   90.00
_cell.angle_gamma   90.00
#
_symmetry.space_group_name_H-M   'P 1'
#
loop_
_entity.id
_entity.type
_entity.pdbx_description
1 polymer ?
#
loop_
_entity_poly.entity_id
_entity_poly.type
_entity_poly.pdbx_seq_one_letter_code
_entity_poly.pdbx_strand_id
1 'polypeptide(L)'
;MADAWTGICFGEDAWNIPGRAEVVEKFRDLGITHVRLYHTYEATLEAFAGSGIQLTVGITNEDFVNALSTVGSARNWVNTYIVGHGDSNIVAVTVGNEVFSSAVDNVKNALLPSMQNLREALNQAGKSGIKVTTAHSFDVVTNIFPPSSGQFADTGRMQPLVNWLASVGSDFICNIYPYFTYMNSNGQITLQFGRLESGSVKDSNNGKIYTDQGHTAHAFDVVTNTFPPSSGQFADIGRMQPLVNWLASAYIFAMFDENQKDAGLEQSWGLYNPTNFDAKYTINFGNPPTLINRITPGMRLTSGQFVYSNNEVYRLNMQPDCNLVLYHIGVGPLWASKTQGSATDCYMELQHDGNAVVYGGGVARWASGTWGRNDGAHYIEVQDDGNTVMYNEANQAIWHTNTRGR
;
A
#
# COMPACT_ATOMS: atom_id res chain seq x y z
N MET A 1 7.00 -4.51 15.55
CA MET A 1 6.92 -4.74 14.10
C MET A 1 6.75 -3.36 13.47
N ALA A 2 7.42 -3.06 12.36
CA ALA A 2 7.09 -1.84 11.64
C ALA A 2 5.68 -1.99 11.07
N ASP A 3 4.85 -0.95 11.18
CA ASP A 3 3.49 -0.96 10.64
C ASP A 3 3.53 -1.05 9.11
N ALA A 4 2.63 -1.84 8.52
CA ALA A 4 2.50 -1.91 7.07
C ALA A 4 1.99 -0.57 6.52
N TRP A 5 2.47 -0.22 5.33
CA TRP A 5 2.17 1.05 4.68
C TRP A 5 1.73 0.85 3.23
N THR A 6 0.99 1.83 2.71
CA THR A 6 0.61 1.89 1.30
C THR A 6 1.30 3.09 0.66
N GLY A 7 2.18 2.81 -0.29
CA GLY A 7 2.86 3.79 -1.13
C GLY A 7 2.30 3.81 -2.54
N ILE A 8 2.90 4.62 -3.40
CA ILE A 8 2.53 4.73 -4.80
C ILE A 8 3.73 4.61 -5.74
N CYS A 9 3.53 4.01 -6.90
CA CYS A 9 4.47 4.10 -8.01
C CYS A 9 4.29 5.43 -8.74
N PHE A 10 5.38 6.17 -8.90
CA PHE A 10 5.43 7.34 -9.78
C PHE A 10 6.19 6.98 -11.06
N GLY A 11 5.42 6.65 -12.10
CA GLY A 11 5.91 6.47 -13.45
C GLY A 11 5.93 7.81 -14.19
N GLU A 12 7.02 8.09 -14.90
CA GLU A 12 7.22 9.34 -15.64
C GLU A 12 7.19 9.16 -17.16
N ASP A 13 6.98 7.92 -17.62
CA ASP A 13 6.84 7.61 -19.04
C ASP A 13 5.40 7.91 -19.48
N ALA A 14 5.00 9.18 -19.54
CA ALA A 14 3.68 9.59 -20.03
C ALA A 14 3.71 11.05 -20.55
N TRP A 15 2.81 11.38 -21.47
CA TRP A 15 2.91 12.63 -22.25
C TRP A 15 2.32 13.86 -21.56
N ASN A 16 1.54 13.66 -20.49
CA ASN A 16 0.73 14.70 -19.87
C ASN A 16 0.88 14.75 -18.34
N ILE A 17 1.93 14.15 -17.76
CA ILE A 17 2.15 14.18 -16.31
C ILE A 17 2.39 15.61 -15.80
N PRO A 18 1.86 15.97 -14.62
CA PRO A 18 2.13 17.25 -13.98
C PRO A 18 3.62 17.49 -13.72
N GLY A 19 3.98 18.72 -13.37
CA GLY A 19 5.33 19.06 -12.94
C GLY A 19 5.72 18.30 -11.67
N ARG A 20 6.97 17.82 -11.58
CA ARG A 20 7.46 16.99 -10.45
C ARG A 20 7.21 17.62 -9.07
N ALA A 21 7.39 18.93 -8.92
CA ALA A 21 7.12 19.63 -7.67
C ALA A 21 5.63 19.58 -7.28
N GLU A 22 4.73 19.76 -8.25
CA GLU A 22 3.28 19.67 -8.06
C GLU A 22 2.86 18.24 -7.68
N VAL A 23 3.49 17.23 -8.27
CA VAL A 23 3.29 15.82 -7.89
C VAL A 23 3.71 15.58 -6.44
N VAL A 24 4.87 16.10 -6.03
CA VAL A 24 5.37 15.95 -4.65
C VAL A 24 4.45 16.65 -3.65
N GLU A 25 3.97 17.86 -3.95
CA GLU A 25 2.97 18.55 -3.13
C GLU A 25 1.69 17.72 -3.01
N LYS A 26 1.19 17.19 -4.13
CA LYS A 26 0.01 16.31 -4.11
C LYS A 26 0.24 15.06 -3.27
N PHE A 27 1.41 14.43 -3.34
CA PHE A 27 1.73 13.27 -2.51
C PHE A 27 1.67 13.61 -1.03
N ARG A 28 2.17 14.78 -0.63
CA ARG A 28 2.07 15.26 0.75
C ARG A 28 0.61 15.52 1.16
N ASP A 29 -0.18 16.15 0.31
CA ASP A 29 -1.61 16.42 0.57
C ASP A 29 -2.43 15.14 0.73
N LEU A 30 -2.07 14.08 -0.01
CA LEU A 30 -2.68 12.75 0.07
C LEU A 30 -2.15 11.90 1.23
N GLY A 31 -1.14 12.40 1.97
CA GLY A 31 -0.48 11.67 3.05
C GLY A 31 0.37 10.48 2.57
N ILE A 32 0.75 10.44 1.29
CA ILE A 32 1.63 9.40 0.74
C ILE A 32 3.01 9.56 1.38
N THR A 33 3.44 8.52 2.10
CA THR A 33 4.73 8.51 2.81
C THR A 33 5.81 7.72 2.09
N HIS A 34 5.43 6.88 1.12
CA HIS A 34 6.33 5.99 0.39
C HIS A 34 6.09 6.08 -1.11
N VAL A 35 7.15 6.33 -1.88
CA VAL A 35 7.09 6.41 -3.35
C VAL A 35 8.14 5.50 -3.97
N ARG A 36 7.72 4.75 -5.00
CA ARG A 36 8.62 4.00 -5.87
C ARG A 36 8.86 4.76 -7.17
N LEU A 37 10.13 4.99 -7.49
CA LEU A 37 10.61 5.55 -8.75
C LEU A 37 11.30 4.44 -9.56
N TYR A 38 11.08 4.40 -10.87
CA TYR A 38 11.68 3.38 -11.75
C TYR A 38 13.10 3.71 -12.21
N HIS A 39 13.53 4.94 -11.98
CA HIS A 39 14.81 5.50 -12.43
C HIS A 39 15.38 6.46 -11.37
N THR A 40 16.54 7.04 -11.66
CA THR A 40 17.26 8.02 -10.84
C THR A 40 17.44 9.34 -11.61
N TYR A 41 16.35 9.87 -12.16
CA TYR A 41 16.42 11.19 -12.82
C TYR A 41 16.68 12.25 -11.77
N GLU A 42 17.78 13.00 -11.91
CA GLU A 42 18.21 13.99 -10.93
C GLU A 42 17.12 15.02 -10.63
N ALA A 43 16.44 15.52 -11.68
CA ALA A 43 15.32 16.46 -11.53
C ALA A 43 14.15 15.91 -10.70
N THR A 44 13.92 14.59 -10.72
CA THR A 44 12.93 13.94 -9.86
C THR A 44 13.43 13.87 -8.44
N LEU A 45 14.65 13.41 -8.22
CA LEU A 45 15.24 13.35 -6.87
C LEU A 45 15.27 14.74 -6.21
N GLU A 46 15.64 15.77 -6.95
CA GLU A 46 15.63 17.17 -6.52
C GLU A 46 14.23 17.64 -6.10
N ALA A 47 13.18 17.29 -6.84
CA ALA A 47 11.81 17.65 -6.47
C ALA A 47 11.36 17.01 -5.15
N PHE A 48 11.87 15.82 -4.82
CA PHE A 48 11.59 15.13 -3.56
C PHE A 48 12.46 15.59 -2.38
N ALA A 49 13.50 16.40 -2.63
CA ALA A 49 14.41 16.86 -1.58
C ALA A 49 13.65 17.60 -0.47
N GLY A 50 13.86 17.19 0.79
CA GLY A 50 13.20 17.80 1.95
C GLY A 50 11.69 17.53 2.07
N SER A 51 11.09 16.70 1.20
CA SER A 51 9.66 16.38 1.26
C SER A 51 9.28 15.49 2.45
N GLY A 52 10.24 14.72 2.99
CA GLY A 52 10.03 13.70 4.01
C GLY A 52 9.49 12.36 3.48
N ILE A 53 9.12 12.28 2.20
CA ILE A 53 8.64 11.05 1.55
C ILE A 53 9.80 10.07 1.40
N GLN A 54 9.60 8.81 1.78
CA GLN A 54 10.60 7.76 1.61
C GLN A 54 10.62 7.26 0.16
N LEU A 55 11.81 7.23 -0.44
CA LEU A 55 11.98 6.79 -1.83
C LEU A 55 12.59 5.39 -1.94
N THR A 56 11.93 4.53 -2.72
CA THR A 56 12.57 3.38 -3.37
C THR A 56 12.90 3.77 -4.81
N VAL A 57 14.18 3.87 -5.16
CA VAL A 57 14.62 4.34 -6.48
C VAL A 57 15.15 3.20 -7.35
N GLY A 58 14.92 3.29 -8.66
CA GLY A 58 15.31 2.25 -9.62
C GLY A 58 16.57 2.57 -10.40
N ILE A 59 17.30 1.51 -10.74
CA ILE A 59 18.23 1.50 -11.87
C ILE A 59 17.68 0.51 -12.91
N THR A 60 17.63 0.93 -14.17
CA THR A 60 16.96 0.21 -15.27
C THR A 60 17.71 -1.07 -15.64
N ASN A 61 17.04 -1.96 -16.40
CA ASN A 61 17.65 -3.21 -16.91
C ASN A 61 18.80 -2.91 -17.87
N GLU A 62 18.69 -1.83 -18.62
CA GLU A 62 19.63 -1.34 -19.61
C GLU A 62 20.91 -0.80 -18.96
N ASP A 63 20.78 -0.14 -17.81
CA ASP A 63 21.88 0.59 -17.19
C ASP A 63 22.64 -0.24 -16.15
N PHE A 64 21.95 -1.10 -15.38
CA PHE A 64 22.57 -1.68 -14.18
C PHE A 64 23.77 -2.56 -14.49
N VAL A 65 23.76 -3.29 -15.61
CA VAL A 65 24.84 -4.22 -15.97
C VAL A 65 26.17 -3.47 -16.08
N ASN A 66 26.16 -2.27 -16.66
CA ASN A 66 27.35 -1.45 -16.82
C ASN A 66 27.65 -0.62 -15.57
N ALA A 67 26.63 0.07 -15.05
CA ALA A 67 26.78 0.98 -13.92
C ALA A 67 27.20 0.27 -12.62
N LEU A 68 26.80 -1.00 -12.44
CA LEU A 68 27.07 -1.79 -11.24
C LEU A 68 27.99 -2.99 -11.49
N SER A 69 28.67 -3.01 -12.65
CA SER A 69 29.59 -4.09 -13.07
C SER A 69 30.71 -4.39 -12.06
N THR A 70 31.16 -3.38 -11.31
CA THR A 70 32.21 -3.49 -10.29
C THR A 70 31.85 -2.60 -9.10
N VAL A 71 32.47 -2.81 -7.94
CA VAL A 71 32.32 -1.90 -6.79
C VAL A 71 32.74 -0.47 -7.15
N GLY A 72 33.76 -0.29 -8.01
CA GLY A 72 34.24 1.03 -8.43
C GLY A 72 33.22 1.79 -9.29
N SER A 73 32.63 1.14 -10.30
CA SER A 73 31.55 1.73 -11.10
C SER A 73 30.29 1.97 -10.26
N ALA A 74 29.93 1.03 -9.39
CA ALA A 74 28.83 1.18 -8.46
C ALA A 74 29.03 2.37 -7.51
N ARG A 75 30.26 2.62 -7.05
CA ARG A 75 30.58 3.79 -6.22
C ARG A 75 30.38 5.11 -6.97
N ASN A 76 30.70 5.16 -8.26
CA ASN A 76 30.41 6.35 -9.08
C ASN A 76 28.90 6.59 -9.15
N TRP A 77 28.12 5.54 -9.40
CA TRP A 77 26.65 5.63 -9.42
C TRP A 77 26.09 6.09 -8.07
N VAL A 78 26.56 5.50 -6.95
CA VAL A 78 26.16 5.89 -5.59
C VAL A 78 26.51 7.35 -5.29
N ASN A 79 27.71 7.80 -5.67
CA ASN A 79 28.13 9.18 -5.43
C ASN A 79 27.25 10.19 -6.17
N THR A 80 26.90 9.88 -7.43
CA THR A 80 25.99 10.73 -8.22
C THR A 80 24.59 10.72 -7.62
N TYR A 81 23.93 9.56 -7.54
CA TYR A 81 22.48 9.51 -7.35
C TYR A 81 22.03 9.37 -5.89
N ILE A 82 22.91 8.93 -4.99
CA ILE A 82 22.56 8.70 -3.58
C ILE A 82 23.23 9.75 -2.68
N VAL A 83 24.53 9.97 -2.84
CA VAL A 83 25.25 10.98 -2.05
C VAL A 83 24.91 12.39 -2.54
N GLY A 84 24.86 12.60 -3.86
CA GLY A 84 24.48 13.88 -4.47
C GLY A 84 23.05 14.33 -4.14
N HIS A 85 22.16 13.41 -3.79
CA HIS A 85 20.76 13.67 -3.46
C HIS A 85 20.41 13.24 -2.03
N GLY A 86 21.31 13.51 -1.07
CA GLY A 86 21.14 13.11 0.33
C GLY A 86 19.85 13.61 1.01
N ASP A 87 19.27 14.69 0.49
CA ASP A 87 18.04 15.30 1.01
C ASP A 87 16.75 14.62 0.52
N SER A 88 16.83 13.70 -0.44
CA SER A 88 15.67 13.04 -1.08
C SER A 88 15.19 11.76 -0.36
N ASN A 89 15.59 11.55 0.90
CA ASN A 89 15.16 10.45 1.78
C ASN A 89 15.05 9.06 1.09
N ILE A 90 16.14 8.66 0.40
CA ILE A 90 16.21 7.37 -0.28
C ILE A 90 16.44 6.26 0.73
N VAL A 91 15.52 5.29 0.79
CA VAL A 91 15.54 4.18 1.75
C VAL A 91 15.84 2.83 1.11
N ALA A 92 15.62 2.69 -0.21
CA ALA A 92 15.91 1.47 -0.94
C ALA A 92 16.27 1.74 -2.41
N VAL A 93 17.02 0.81 -3.02
CA VAL A 93 17.33 0.80 -4.45
C VAL A 93 16.88 -0.53 -5.06
N THR A 94 16.05 -0.48 -6.12
CA THR A 94 15.72 -1.64 -6.95
C THR A 94 16.70 -1.72 -8.14
N VAL A 95 17.45 -2.83 -8.22
CA VAL A 95 18.33 -3.15 -9.35
C VAL A 95 17.54 -3.91 -10.40
N GLY A 96 17.21 -3.22 -11.49
CA GLY A 96 16.34 -3.74 -12.54
C GLY A 96 14.87 -3.84 -12.12
N ASN A 97 14.03 -4.11 -13.12
CA ASN A 97 12.61 -4.38 -12.97
C ASN A 97 12.25 -5.60 -13.83
N GLU A 98 11.67 -6.61 -13.20
CA GLU A 98 11.22 -7.86 -13.83
C GLU A 98 12.29 -8.58 -14.67
N VAL A 99 13.55 -8.55 -14.20
CA VAL A 99 14.72 -9.05 -14.95
C VAL A 99 14.57 -10.51 -15.37
N PHE A 100 14.02 -11.36 -14.51
CA PHE A 100 13.93 -12.79 -14.79
C PHE A 100 12.81 -13.18 -15.75
N SER A 101 11.78 -12.36 -15.93
CA SER A 101 10.70 -12.60 -16.90
C SER A 101 11.02 -12.01 -18.27
N SER A 102 11.68 -10.85 -18.32
CA SER A 102 11.80 -10.05 -19.54
C SER A 102 13.19 -9.99 -20.17
N ALA A 103 14.26 -10.21 -19.39
CA ALA A 103 15.62 -9.96 -19.88
C ALA A 103 16.25 -11.19 -20.55
N VAL A 104 17.34 -10.95 -21.27
CA VAL A 104 18.24 -11.98 -21.82
C VAL A 104 19.15 -12.56 -20.73
N ASP A 105 19.67 -13.78 -20.93
CA ASP A 105 20.39 -14.55 -19.90
C ASP A 105 21.61 -13.83 -19.32
N ASN A 106 22.35 -13.06 -20.12
CA ASN A 106 23.50 -12.29 -19.62
C ASN A 106 23.08 -11.22 -18.61
N VAL A 107 21.93 -10.57 -18.81
CA VAL A 107 21.38 -9.59 -17.87
C VAL A 107 20.87 -10.30 -16.61
N LYS A 108 20.17 -11.44 -16.75
CA LYS A 108 19.75 -12.27 -15.60
C LYS A 108 20.93 -12.72 -14.74
N ASN A 109 22.01 -13.17 -15.37
CA ASN A 109 23.23 -13.61 -14.68
C ASN A 109 23.97 -12.46 -13.99
N ALA A 110 23.86 -11.23 -14.51
CA ALA A 110 24.52 -10.05 -13.94
C ALA A 110 23.80 -9.50 -12.70
N LEU A 111 22.54 -9.86 -12.44
CA LEU A 111 21.71 -9.24 -11.42
C LEU A 111 22.29 -9.35 -10.01
N LEU A 112 22.51 -10.57 -9.51
CA LEU A 112 23.00 -10.77 -8.14
C LEU A 112 24.41 -10.16 -7.92
N PRO A 113 25.40 -10.35 -8.82
CA PRO A 113 26.69 -9.66 -8.70
C PRO A 113 26.57 -8.13 -8.70
N SER A 114 25.68 -7.56 -9.50
CA SER A 114 25.44 -6.11 -9.56
C SER A 114 24.86 -5.57 -8.25
N MET A 115 23.90 -6.29 -7.66
CA MET A 115 23.34 -5.97 -6.35
C MET A 115 24.39 -6.03 -5.23
N GLN A 116 25.29 -7.02 -5.29
CA GLN A 116 26.41 -7.16 -4.34
C GLN A 116 27.39 -5.99 -4.45
N ASN A 117 27.76 -5.60 -5.66
CA ASN A 117 28.63 -4.44 -5.91
C ASN A 117 28.00 -3.14 -5.39
N LEU A 118 26.69 -2.94 -5.64
CA LEU A 118 25.96 -1.77 -5.15
C LEU A 118 25.91 -1.73 -3.62
N ARG A 119 25.64 -2.87 -2.96
CA ARG A 119 25.62 -2.96 -1.50
C ARG A 119 26.97 -2.58 -0.90
N GLU A 120 28.05 -3.07 -1.48
CA GLU A 120 29.40 -2.72 -1.03
C GLU A 120 29.73 -1.24 -1.27
N ALA A 121 29.34 -0.68 -2.41
CA ALA A 121 29.50 0.74 -2.69
C ALA A 121 28.73 1.63 -1.68
N LEU A 122 27.48 1.25 -1.33
CA LEU A 122 26.69 1.94 -0.30
C LEU A 122 27.35 1.85 1.08
N ASN A 123 27.89 0.69 1.46
CA ASN A 123 28.62 0.53 2.72
C ASN A 123 29.83 1.47 2.79
N GLN A 124 30.62 1.53 1.72
CA GLN A 124 31.80 2.41 1.63
C GLN A 124 31.45 3.90 1.67
N ALA A 125 30.25 4.27 1.21
CA ALA A 125 29.73 5.64 1.29
C ALA A 125 29.06 5.97 2.64
N GLY A 126 29.05 5.05 3.61
CA GLY A 126 28.37 5.25 4.89
C GLY A 126 26.83 5.23 4.79
N LYS A 127 26.29 4.60 3.74
CA LYS A 127 24.85 4.50 3.42
C LYS A 127 24.31 3.08 3.59
N SER A 128 24.88 2.30 4.53
CA SER A 128 24.52 0.89 4.76
C SER A 128 23.05 0.67 5.19
N GLY A 129 22.37 1.73 5.65
CA GLY A 129 20.94 1.73 5.97
C GLY A 129 20.02 1.64 4.75
N ILE A 130 20.52 1.96 3.54
CA ILE A 130 19.75 1.85 2.30
C ILE A 130 19.69 0.39 1.88
N LYS A 131 18.47 -0.14 1.68
CA LYS A 131 18.26 -1.51 1.23
C LYS A 131 18.59 -1.65 -0.25
N VAL A 132 19.13 -2.81 -0.65
CA VAL A 132 19.36 -3.17 -2.06
C VAL A 132 18.50 -4.36 -2.40
N THR A 133 17.60 -4.19 -3.36
CA THR A 133 16.63 -5.22 -3.77
C THR A 133 16.46 -5.19 -5.29
N THR A 134 15.53 -5.99 -5.82
CA THR A 134 15.12 -6.02 -7.22
C THR A 134 13.62 -6.28 -7.25
N ALA A 135 12.92 -5.74 -8.24
CA ALA A 135 11.49 -5.98 -8.41
C ALA A 135 11.27 -7.12 -9.39
N HIS A 136 10.48 -8.12 -8.99
CA HIS A 136 10.16 -9.29 -9.81
C HIS A 136 8.75 -9.21 -10.39
N SER A 137 8.52 -9.71 -11.61
CA SER A 137 7.17 -10.14 -12.03
C SER A 137 6.78 -11.36 -11.18
N PHE A 138 5.48 -11.59 -10.99
CA PHE A 138 4.99 -12.83 -10.38
C PHE A 138 5.37 -14.10 -11.17
N ASP A 139 5.76 -13.97 -12.45
CA ASP A 139 6.25 -15.06 -13.30
C ASP A 139 7.52 -15.76 -12.77
N VAL A 140 8.20 -15.16 -11.78
CA VAL A 140 9.29 -15.85 -11.08
C VAL A 140 8.80 -17.06 -10.27
N VAL A 141 7.49 -17.22 -10.09
CA VAL A 141 6.83 -18.33 -9.40
C VAL A 141 6.05 -19.19 -10.40
N THR A 142 6.18 -20.51 -10.28
CA THR A 142 5.40 -21.51 -11.02
C THR A 142 4.65 -22.43 -10.06
N ASN A 143 3.74 -23.27 -10.58
CA ASN A 143 2.87 -24.16 -9.79
C ASN A 143 2.05 -23.42 -8.72
N ILE A 144 1.44 -22.30 -9.11
CA ILE A 144 0.81 -21.33 -8.21
C ILE A 144 -0.52 -21.79 -7.57
N PHE A 145 -1.02 -22.99 -7.91
CA PHE A 145 -2.25 -23.54 -7.32
C PHE A 145 -2.13 -25.03 -6.94
N PRO A 146 -2.53 -25.43 -5.71
CA PRO A 146 -2.87 -24.54 -4.59
C PRO A 146 -1.64 -23.71 -4.16
N PRO A 147 -1.80 -22.57 -3.46
CA PRO A 147 -0.69 -21.67 -3.16
C PRO A 147 0.54 -22.32 -2.51
N SER A 148 0.36 -23.36 -1.68
CA SER A 148 1.47 -24.13 -1.08
C SER A 148 2.35 -24.92 -2.06
N SER A 149 1.91 -25.08 -3.30
CA SER A 149 2.68 -25.72 -4.39
C SER A 149 3.66 -24.76 -5.07
N GLY A 150 3.57 -23.46 -4.79
CA GLY A 150 4.38 -22.43 -5.44
C GLY A 150 5.89 -22.69 -5.29
N GLN A 151 6.61 -22.59 -6.39
CA GLN A 151 8.07 -22.73 -6.43
C GLN A 151 8.68 -21.72 -7.40
N PHE A 152 9.96 -21.39 -7.25
CA PHE A 152 10.63 -20.52 -8.21
C PHE A 152 10.72 -21.20 -9.58
N ALA A 153 10.39 -20.45 -10.65
CA ALA A 153 10.52 -20.93 -12.03
C ALA A 153 11.99 -21.13 -12.42
N ASP A 154 12.90 -20.30 -11.90
CA ASP A 154 14.35 -20.40 -12.06
C ASP A 154 15.04 -20.50 -10.69
N THR A 155 14.95 -21.68 -10.09
CA THR A 155 15.57 -21.95 -8.77
C THR A 155 17.08 -21.67 -8.77
N GLY A 156 17.77 -21.89 -9.89
CA GLY A 156 19.22 -21.72 -9.99
C GLY A 156 19.68 -20.29 -9.75
N ARG A 157 18.88 -19.30 -10.16
CA ARG A 157 19.17 -17.87 -9.95
C ARG A 157 18.41 -17.28 -8.77
N MET A 158 17.16 -17.67 -8.56
CA MET A 158 16.31 -17.10 -7.51
C MET A 158 16.77 -17.50 -6.11
N GLN A 159 17.18 -18.76 -5.90
CA GLN A 159 17.55 -19.22 -4.56
C GLN A 159 18.80 -18.51 -4.00
N PRO A 160 19.91 -18.37 -4.75
CA PRO A 160 21.05 -17.57 -4.30
C PRO A 160 20.68 -16.10 -4.04
N LEU A 161 19.82 -15.52 -4.87
CA LEU A 161 19.40 -14.12 -4.74
C LEU A 161 18.60 -13.90 -3.45
N VAL A 162 17.60 -14.74 -3.18
CA VAL A 162 16.76 -14.61 -1.98
C VAL A 162 17.56 -14.89 -0.71
N ASN A 163 18.46 -15.88 -0.74
CA ASN A 163 19.40 -16.14 0.37
C ASN A 163 20.30 -14.93 0.63
N TRP A 164 20.74 -14.24 -0.42
CA TRP A 164 21.53 -13.03 -0.28
C TRP A 164 20.71 -11.86 0.28
N LEU A 165 19.49 -11.62 -0.22
CA LEU A 165 18.58 -10.61 0.35
C LEU A 165 18.37 -10.85 1.85
N ALA A 166 18.16 -12.11 2.25
CA ALA A 166 18.03 -12.50 3.65
C ALA A 166 19.26 -12.15 4.48
N SER A 167 20.46 -12.45 3.97
CA SER A 167 21.70 -12.24 4.72
C SER A 167 22.04 -10.76 4.91
N VAL A 168 21.57 -9.88 4.02
CA VAL A 168 21.77 -8.43 4.13
C VAL A 168 20.58 -7.68 4.73
N GLY A 169 19.51 -8.38 5.13
CA GLY A 169 18.31 -7.79 5.72
C GLY A 169 17.51 -6.92 4.75
N SER A 170 17.54 -7.27 3.45
CA SER A 170 16.80 -6.57 2.40
C SER A 170 15.51 -7.29 2.04
N ASP A 171 14.57 -6.58 1.44
CA ASP A 171 13.23 -7.09 1.15
C ASP A 171 13.20 -7.83 -0.20
N PHE A 172 12.36 -8.87 -0.31
CA PHE A 172 11.95 -9.39 -1.61
C PHE A 172 10.78 -8.56 -2.13
N ILE A 173 10.87 -8.04 -3.36
CA ILE A 173 9.83 -7.23 -3.99
C ILE A 173 9.27 -7.96 -5.22
N CYS A 174 7.94 -8.05 -5.30
CA CYS A 174 7.25 -8.66 -6.44
C CYS A 174 6.05 -7.82 -6.86
N ASN A 175 5.97 -7.50 -8.15
CA ASN A 175 4.82 -6.90 -8.80
C ASN A 175 3.70 -7.95 -8.89
N ILE A 176 2.53 -7.65 -8.33
CA ILE A 176 1.39 -8.57 -8.25
C ILE A 176 0.18 -7.91 -8.90
N TYR A 177 -0.30 -8.53 -9.98
CA TYR A 177 -1.37 -8.01 -10.81
C TYR A 177 -2.60 -8.95 -10.78
N PRO A 178 -3.49 -8.84 -9.77
CA PRO A 178 -4.71 -9.64 -9.70
C PRO A 178 -5.57 -9.52 -10.96
N TYR A 179 -5.58 -8.34 -11.61
CA TYR A 179 -6.27 -8.12 -12.88
C TYR A 179 -5.83 -9.10 -13.98
N PHE A 180 -4.52 -9.26 -14.22
CA PHE A 180 -4.05 -10.19 -15.26
C PHE A 180 -4.36 -11.64 -14.89
N THR A 181 -4.32 -11.97 -13.60
CA THR A 181 -4.68 -13.31 -13.14
C THR A 181 -6.18 -13.56 -13.39
N TYR A 182 -7.05 -12.61 -13.08
CA TYR A 182 -8.48 -12.66 -13.38
C TYR A 182 -8.76 -12.80 -14.88
N MET A 183 -8.22 -11.88 -15.70
CA MET A 183 -8.42 -11.84 -17.15
C MET A 183 -7.98 -13.15 -17.83
N ASN A 184 -6.86 -13.73 -17.39
CA ASN A 184 -6.32 -14.95 -17.96
C ASN A 184 -6.89 -16.24 -17.34
N SER A 185 -7.76 -16.13 -16.32
CA SER A 185 -8.31 -17.29 -15.61
C SER A 185 -9.38 -18.06 -16.39
N ASN A 186 -9.85 -17.54 -17.52
CA ASN A 186 -10.99 -18.11 -18.28
C ASN A 186 -12.23 -18.39 -17.40
N GLY A 187 -12.50 -17.52 -16.43
CA GLY A 187 -13.66 -17.63 -15.53
C GLY A 187 -13.43 -18.48 -14.27
N GLN A 188 -12.22 -18.98 -14.03
CA GLN A 188 -11.87 -19.69 -12.79
C GLN A 188 -11.75 -18.75 -11.59
N ILE A 189 -11.40 -17.49 -11.82
CA ILE A 189 -11.34 -16.44 -10.79
C ILE A 189 -12.53 -15.52 -10.96
N THR A 190 -13.26 -15.28 -9.86
CA THR A 190 -14.38 -14.33 -9.86
C THR A 190 -13.87 -12.89 -9.87
N LEU A 191 -14.67 -11.97 -10.40
CA LEU A 191 -14.34 -10.55 -10.38
C LEU A 191 -14.17 -10.03 -8.93
N GLN A 192 -14.96 -10.52 -7.98
CA GLN A 192 -14.86 -10.13 -6.57
C GLN A 192 -13.53 -10.55 -5.95
N PHE A 193 -13.02 -11.74 -6.30
CA PHE A 193 -11.70 -12.20 -5.88
C PHE A 193 -10.59 -11.39 -6.56
N GLY A 194 -10.72 -11.13 -7.87
CA GLY A 194 -9.76 -10.28 -8.60
C GLY A 194 -9.71 -8.81 -8.14
N ARG A 195 -10.74 -8.33 -7.44
CA ARG A 195 -10.85 -6.95 -6.90
C ARG A 195 -10.51 -6.84 -5.42
N LEU A 196 -10.06 -7.92 -4.80
CA LEU A 196 -9.77 -7.98 -3.37
C LEU A 196 -10.97 -7.62 -2.47
N GLU A 197 -12.19 -7.85 -2.94
CA GLU A 197 -13.42 -7.48 -2.21
C GLU A 197 -13.87 -8.58 -1.25
N SER A 198 -13.81 -9.83 -1.71
CA SER A 198 -14.18 -10.99 -0.93
C SER A 198 -13.77 -12.28 -1.63
N GLY A 199 -13.35 -13.26 -0.83
CA GLY A 199 -13.10 -14.60 -1.31
C GLY A 199 -12.15 -15.35 -0.40
N SER A 200 -12.15 -16.67 -0.56
CA SER A 200 -11.25 -17.54 0.16
C SER A 200 -10.86 -18.74 -0.69
N VAL A 201 -9.58 -19.09 -0.70
CA VAL A 201 -9.07 -20.29 -1.35
C VAL A 201 -8.62 -21.26 -0.28
N LYS A 202 -9.21 -22.45 -0.26
CA LYS A 202 -8.72 -23.55 0.57
C LYS A 202 -7.61 -24.30 -0.17
N ASP A 203 -6.46 -24.37 0.45
CA ASP A 203 -5.31 -25.13 -0.01
C ASP A 203 -5.57 -26.63 0.16
N SER A 204 -5.53 -27.40 -0.92
CA SER A 204 -5.77 -28.84 -0.87
C SER A 204 -4.63 -29.62 -0.23
N ASN A 205 -3.40 -29.09 -0.21
CA ASN A 205 -2.24 -29.82 0.30
C ASN A 205 -2.10 -29.69 1.81
N ASN A 206 -2.38 -28.51 2.36
CA ASN A 206 -2.17 -28.24 3.79
C ASN A 206 -3.45 -27.85 4.55
N GLY A 207 -4.59 -27.72 3.86
CA GLY A 207 -5.88 -27.41 4.46
C GLY A 207 -6.05 -25.96 4.91
N LYS A 208 -5.04 -25.09 4.75
CA LYS A 208 -5.12 -23.67 5.10
C LYS A 208 -6.12 -22.95 4.19
N ILE A 209 -6.74 -21.91 4.72
CA ILE A 209 -7.63 -21.03 3.98
C ILE A 209 -6.93 -19.68 3.83
N TYR A 210 -6.69 -19.27 2.59
CA TYR A 210 -6.20 -17.94 2.28
C TYR A 210 -7.39 -17.06 1.95
N THR A 211 -7.54 -15.96 2.67
CA THR A 211 -8.64 -15.01 2.51
C THR A 211 -8.12 -13.68 2.02
N ASP A 212 -8.94 -13.00 1.22
CA ASP A 212 -8.66 -11.64 0.74
C ASP A 212 -9.12 -10.54 1.72
N GLN A 213 -9.38 -10.91 2.97
CA GLN A 213 -10.01 -10.01 3.93
C GLN A 213 -8.98 -8.98 4.42
N GLY A 214 -9.20 -7.70 4.07
CA GLY A 214 -8.67 -6.58 4.85
C GLY A 214 -7.75 -5.58 4.12
N HIS A 215 -7.48 -5.74 2.83
CA HIS A 215 -6.67 -4.75 2.11
C HIS A 215 -7.56 -3.61 1.60
N THR A 216 -7.35 -2.41 2.14
CA THR A 216 -8.14 -1.19 1.87
C THR A 216 -7.82 -0.54 0.54
N ALA A 217 -7.73 -1.34 -0.51
CA ALA A 217 -7.62 -0.82 -1.85
C ALA A 217 -8.52 -1.68 -2.76
N HIS A 218 -9.50 -1.02 -3.37
CA HIS A 218 -10.05 -1.45 -4.65
C HIS A 218 -8.96 -1.34 -5.75
N ALA A 219 -7.76 -1.87 -5.48
CA ALA A 219 -6.62 -1.86 -6.36
C ALA A 219 -6.69 -3.15 -7.18
N PHE A 220 -6.96 -2.98 -8.47
CA PHE A 220 -6.78 -4.03 -9.47
C PHE A 220 -5.29 -4.42 -9.64
N ASP A 221 -4.39 -3.67 -9.00
CA ASP A 221 -2.96 -3.75 -9.24
C ASP A 221 -2.14 -3.28 -8.01
N VAL A 222 -1.45 -4.22 -7.36
CA VAL A 222 -0.60 -3.95 -6.19
C VAL A 222 0.82 -4.34 -6.56
N VAL A 223 1.66 -3.34 -6.83
CA VAL A 223 2.95 -3.54 -7.46
C VAL A 223 4.07 -3.95 -6.52
N THR A 224 3.84 -4.11 -5.21
CA THR A 224 4.84 -4.77 -4.35
C THR A 224 4.25 -5.45 -3.13
N ASN A 225 4.78 -6.61 -2.74
CA ASN A 225 4.77 -7.08 -1.36
C ASN A 225 6.22 -7.21 -0.88
N THR A 226 6.61 -6.53 0.20
CA THR A 226 7.98 -6.57 0.75
C THR A 226 8.15 -7.69 1.77
N PHE A 227 8.57 -8.89 1.36
CA PHE A 227 8.74 -9.99 2.32
C PHE A 227 10.07 -9.86 3.07
N PRO A 228 10.11 -9.77 4.42
CA PRO A 228 11.34 -9.87 5.17
C PRO A 228 11.84 -11.32 5.07
N PRO A 229 12.96 -11.62 4.40
CA PRO A 229 13.38 -13.00 4.19
C PRO A 229 13.89 -13.66 5.49
N SER A 230 14.17 -12.87 6.53
CA SER A 230 14.60 -13.30 7.87
C SER A 230 13.54 -14.07 8.66
N SER A 231 12.32 -14.19 8.16
CA SER A 231 11.22 -14.93 8.79
C SER A 231 11.34 -16.46 8.69
N GLY A 232 12.42 -16.98 8.10
CA GLY A 232 12.65 -18.42 7.94
C GLY A 232 11.80 -19.09 6.85
N GLN A 233 11.07 -18.31 6.05
CA GLN A 233 10.03 -18.80 5.13
C GLN A 233 10.53 -19.26 3.76
N PHE A 234 11.79 -19.00 3.44
CA PHE A 234 12.49 -19.54 2.27
C PHE A 234 13.40 -20.73 2.60
N ALA A 235 13.39 -21.18 3.87
CA ALA A 235 14.32 -22.21 4.36
C ALA A 235 13.99 -23.63 3.87
N ASP A 236 12.76 -23.88 3.40
CA ASP A 236 12.40 -25.15 2.74
C ASP A 236 12.61 -25.04 1.22
N ILE A 237 13.84 -25.40 0.84
CA ILE A 237 14.36 -25.76 -0.48
C ILE A 237 13.28 -25.81 -1.57
N GLY A 238 13.09 -24.68 -2.27
CA GLY A 238 12.30 -24.60 -3.49
C GLY A 238 10.79 -24.37 -3.34
N ARG A 239 10.22 -24.19 -2.13
CA ARG A 239 8.79 -23.91 -1.96
C ARG A 239 8.53 -22.55 -1.32
N MET A 240 7.65 -21.75 -1.91
CA MET A 240 7.06 -20.57 -1.25
C MET A 240 5.90 -21.04 -0.37
N GLN A 241 5.99 -20.83 0.94
CA GLN A 241 4.87 -21.07 1.86
C GLN A 241 4.15 -19.74 2.13
N PRO A 242 2.92 -19.52 1.62
CA PRO A 242 2.18 -18.30 1.91
C PRO A 242 1.76 -18.26 3.39
N LEU A 243 1.86 -17.07 3.98
CA LEU A 243 1.40 -16.81 5.34
C LEU A 243 -0.11 -16.53 5.38
N VAL A 244 -0.71 -16.78 6.53
CA VAL A 244 -2.09 -16.37 6.85
C VAL A 244 -1.99 -15.13 7.75
N ASN A 245 -2.75 -14.08 7.45
CA ASN A 245 -2.85 -12.83 8.25
C ASN A 245 -1.56 -12.01 8.36
N TRP A 246 -0.79 -11.85 7.28
CA TRP A 246 0.40 -11.01 7.28
C TRP A 246 0.12 -9.63 6.67
N LEU A 247 0.48 -8.57 7.39
CA LEU A 247 0.42 -7.19 6.91
C LEU A 247 1.65 -6.92 6.03
N ALA A 248 1.41 -6.62 4.75
CA ALA A 248 2.43 -6.33 3.77
C ALA A 248 2.44 -4.84 3.41
N SER A 249 3.64 -4.27 3.23
CA SER A 249 3.79 -2.96 2.61
C SER A 249 3.74 -3.06 1.09
N ALA A 250 3.08 -2.09 0.47
CA ALA A 250 2.72 -2.16 -0.93
C ALA A 250 2.76 -0.80 -1.64
N TYR A 251 3.24 -0.78 -2.89
CA TYR A 251 3.04 0.34 -3.81
C TYR A 251 1.86 0.06 -4.73
N ILE A 252 0.98 1.04 -4.93
CA ILE A 252 -0.10 0.97 -5.93
C ILE A 252 0.41 1.49 -7.27
N PHE A 253 0.09 0.77 -8.35
CA PHE A 253 0.35 1.20 -9.73
C PHE A 253 -0.96 1.67 -10.39
N ALA A 254 -1.08 2.89 -10.90
CA ALA A 254 -0.12 3.99 -10.95
C ALA A 254 -0.77 5.33 -10.54
N MET A 255 0.02 6.37 -10.23
CA MET A 255 -0.54 7.66 -9.80
C MET A 255 -1.44 8.30 -10.87
N PHE A 256 -0.95 8.43 -12.10
CA PHE A 256 -1.59 9.26 -13.12
C PHE A 256 -2.18 8.45 -14.26
N ASP A 257 -3.36 8.88 -14.72
CA ASP A 257 -4.06 8.23 -15.82
C ASP A 257 -3.35 8.55 -17.13
N GLU A 258 -2.67 7.56 -17.70
CA GLU A 258 -1.86 7.73 -18.91
C GLU A 258 -2.72 7.71 -20.19
N ASN A 259 -3.80 8.49 -20.19
CA ASN A 259 -4.85 8.50 -21.20
C ASN A 259 -4.41 9.07 -22.57
N GLN A 260 -3.17 9.57 -22.68
CA GLN A 260 -2.59 10.07 -23.92
C GLN A 260 -1.48 9.17 -24.50
N LYS A 261 -1.20 8.02 -23.87
CA LYS A 261 -0.32 7.00 -24.48
C LYS A 261 -0.99 6.37 -25.71
N ASP A 262 -0.15 5.80 -26.58
CA ASP A 262 -0.61 4.93 -27.66
C ASP A 262 -1.49 3.79 -27.11
N ALA A 263 -2.47 3.36 -27.90
CA ALA A 263 -3.39 2.31 -27.49
C ALA A 263 -2.65 1.00 -27.18
N GLY A 264 -2.82 0.47 -25.96
CA GLY A 264 -2.09 -0.70 -25.50
C GLY A 264 -2.43 -1.10 -24.06
N LEU A 265 -1.58 -1.98 -23.50
CA LEU A 265 -1.59 -2.30 -22.07
C LEU A 265 -1.24 -1.04 -21.28
N GLU A 266 -1.87 -0.84 -20.12
CA GLU A 266 -1.61 0.28 -19.18
C GLU A 266 -2.23 1.65 -19.55
N GLN A 267 -2.93 1.76 -20.68
CA GLN A 267 -3.71 2.95 -21.00
C GLN A 267 -4.93 3.06 -20.05
N SER A 268 -4.99 4.11 -19.24
CA SER A 268 -6.07 4.41 -18.27
C SER A 268 -6.00 3.71 -16.89
N TRP A 269 -4.81 3.39 -16.38
CA TRP A 269 -4.62 2.67 -15.12
C TRP A 269 -4.40 3.58 -13.90
N GLY A 270 -4.36 4.89 -14.13
CA GLY A 270 -4.00 5.83 -13.10
C GLY A 270 -5.13 6.12 -12.12
N LEU A 271 -4.73 6.41 -10.88
CA LEU A 271 -5.67 6.78 -9.82
C LEU A 271 -6.18 8.22 -9.95
N TYR A 272 -5.42 9.09 -10.59
CA TYR A 272 -5.73 10.50 -10.71
C TYR A 272 -5.61 10.98 -12.15
N ASN A 273 -6.50 11.88 -12.54
CA ASN A 273 -6.36 12.60 -13.81
C ASN A 273 -5.10 13.50 -13.75
N PRO A 274 -4.21 13.42 -14.75
CA PRO A 274 -2.94 14.15 -14.73
C PRO A 274 -3.07 15.66 -14.98
N THR A 275 -4.23 16.17 -15.39
CA THR A 275 -4.42 17.61 -15.66
C THR A 275 -5.01 18.35 -14.46
N ASN A 276 -5.92 17.73 -13.72
CA ASN A 276 -6.66 18.39 -12.64
C ASN A 276 -6.61 17.65 -11.30
N PHE A 277 -5.90 16.52 -11.21
CA PHE A 277 -5.79 15.68 -10.02
C PHE A 277 -7.14 15.18 -9.46
N ASP A 278 -8.16 15.06 -10.30
CA ASP A 278 -9.41 14.41 -9.92
C ASP A 278 -9.14 12.91 -9.70
N ALA A 279 -9.59 12.40 -8.55
CA ALA A 279 -9.48 10.98 -8.24
C ALA A 279 -10.44 10.16 -9.11
N LYS A 280 -9.92 9.15 -9.81
CA LYS A 280 -10.69 8.12 -10.51
C LYS A 280 -11.18 7.04 -9.55
N TYR A 281 -10.38 6.76 -8.52
CA TYR A 281 -10.68 5.81 -7.45
C TYR A 281 -10.34 6.42 -6.10
N THR A 282 -11.15 6.16 -5.07
CA THR A 282 -10.85 6.57 -3.70
C THR A 282 -9.87 5.58 -3.07
N ILE A 283 -8.65 6.03 -2.79
CA ILE A 283 -7.60 5.24 -2.15
C ILE A 283 -6.98 6.05 -1.01
N ASN A 284 -6.72 5.38 0.12
CA ASN A 284 -6.15 5.99 1.31
C ASN A 284 -4.67 5.54 1.47
N PHE A 285 -3.74 6.48 1.40
CA PHE A 285 -2.29 6.24 1.37
C PHE A 285 -1.55 6.55 2.68
N GLY A 286 -2.20 7.15 3.66
CA GLY A 286 -1.47 7.96 4.65
C GLY A 286 -1.91 7.88 6.09
N ASN A 287 -3.01 7.20 6.38
CA ASN A 287 -3.27 6.66 7.70
C ASN A 287 -3.87 5.28 7.45
N PRO A 288 -3.46 4.23 8.17
CA PRO A 288 -4.27 3.01 8.13
C PRO A 288 -5.71 3.48 8.42
N PRO A 289 -6.72 3.12 7.60
CA PRO A 289 -8.07 3.63 7.82
C PRO A 289 -8.54 3.35 9.24
N THR A 290 -7.92 2.37 9.90
CA THR A 290 -7.97 2.14 11.33
C THR A 290 -7.31 3.27 12.13
N LEU A 291 -8.13 4.19 12.63
CA LEU A 291 -7.94 4.52 14.03
C LEU A 291 -8.17 3.23 14.83
N ILE A 292 -7.20 2.81 15.65
CA ILE A 292 -7.47 1.75 16.63
C ILE A 292 -8.45 2.39 17.61
N ASN A 293 -9.65 1.79 17.69
CA ASN A 293 -10.79 2.07 18.56
C ASN A 293 -11.30 3.51 18.72
N ARG A 294 -10.58 4.61 18.41
CA ARG A 294 -10.95 5.96 18.86
C ARG A 294 -10.97 7.05 17.80
N ILE A 295 -11.96 7.92 17.85
CA ILE A 295 -12.07 9.17 17.07
C ILE A 295 -12.01 10.35 18.05
N THR A 296 -11.14 11.33 17.79
CA THR A 296 -10.90 12.49 18.67
C THR A 296 -11.31 13.80 17.97
N PRO A 297 -11.41 14.94 18.69
CA PRO A 297 -11.98 16.15 18.13
C PRO A 297 -11.12 16.71 16.99
N GLY A 298 -11.76 17.16 15.91
CA GLY A 298 -11.14 17.58 14.66
C GLY A 298 -10.89 16.43 13.67
N MET A 299 -11.04 15.17 14.08
CA MET A 299 -10.94 14.04 13.16
C MET A 299 -12.22 13.88 12.33
N ARG A 300 -12.03 13.49 11.06
CA ARG A 300 -13.10 13.13 10.13
C ARG A 300 -13.02 11.68 9.71
N LEU A 301 -14.16 11.01 9.62
CA LEU A 301 -14.35 9.81 8.81
C LEU A 301 -15.01 10.21 7.51
N THR A 302 -14.23 10.28 6.43
CA THR A 302 -14.74 10.53 5.07
C THR A 302 -15.33 9.27 4.46
N SER A 303 -16.09 9.42 3.38
CA SER A 303 -16.64 8.29 2.59
C SER A 303 -15.62 7.16 2.38
N GLY A 304 -15.98 5.96 2.83
CA GLY A 304 -15.17 4.74 2.77
C GLY A 304 -14.33 4.47 4.02
N GLN A 305 -14.09 5.47 4.87
CA GLN A 305 -13.30 5.31 6.10
C GLN A 305 -14.09 4.64 7.23
N PHE A 306 -13.37 4.02 8.17
CA PHE A 306 -13.97 3.27 9.26
C PHE A 306 -13.05 3.11 10.48
N VAL A 307 -13.61 2.81 11.64
CA VAL A 307 -12.89 2.52 12.89
C VAL A 307 -13.29 1.14 13.39
N TYR A 308 -12.31 0.32 13.80
CA TYR A 308 -12.55 -1.00 14.39
C TYR A 308 -12.60 -0.96 15.91
N SER A 309 -13.28 -1.92 16.50
CA SER A 309 -13.03 -2.34 17.89
C SER A 309 -11.63 -2.95 18.05
N ASN A 310 -11.11 -3.03 19.28
CA ASN A 310 -9.78 -3.58 19.55
C ASN A 310 -9.67 -5.07 19.18
N ASN A 311 -10.77 -5.81 19.26
CA ASN A 311 -10.86 -7.21 18.84
C ASN A 311 -11.16 -7.38 17.34
N GLU A 312 -11.30 -6.28 16.59
CA GLU A 312 -11.57 -6.25 15.15
C GLU A 312 -12.88 -6.92 14.72
N VAL A 313 -13.82 -7.18 15.64
CA VAL A 313 -15.13 -7.81 15.33
C VAL A 313 -16.17 -6.78 14.88
N TYR A 314 -16.01 -5.51 15.29
CA TYR A 314 -16.98 -4.45 15.03
C TYR A 314 -16.35 -3.27 14.30
N ARG A 315 -17.11 -2.66 13.39
CA ARG A 315 -16.64 -1.58 12.51
C ARG A 315 -17.65 -0.46 12.41
N LEU A 316 -17.30 0.76 12.81
CA LEU A 316 -18.04 1.97 12.48
C LEU A 316 -17.53 2.53 11.16
N ASN A 317 -18.38 2.65 10.14
CA ASN A 317 -18.00 2.94 8.77
C ASN A 317 -18.81 4.12 8.22
N MET A 318 -18.13 5.09 7.61
CA MET A 318 -18.77 6.13 6.82
C MET A 318 -18.91 5.62 5.39
N GLN A 319 -20.13 5.37 4.92
CA GLN A 319 -20.38 4.75 3.62
C GLN A 319 -20.35 5.76 2.46
N PRO A 320 -20.05 5.30 1.24
CA PRO A 320 -20.14 6.14 0.03
C PRO A 320 -21.54 6.68 -0.27
N ASP A 321 -22.58 6.02 0.22
CA ASP A 321 -23.95 6.50 0.10
C ASP A 321 -24.30 7.56 1.15
N CYS A 322 -23.33 8.07 1.92
CA CYS A 322 -23.51 9.02 3.01
C CYS A 322 -24.07 8.47 4.32
N ASN A 323 -24.16 7.16 4.50
CA ASN A 323 -24.63 6.59 5.76
C ASN A 323 -23.46 6.26 6.70
N LEU A 324 -23.48 6.79 7.93
CA LEU A 324 -22.60 6.30 9.00
C LEU A 324 -23.24 5.07 9.66
N VAL A 325 -22.56 3.92 9.65
CA VAL A 325 -23.12 2.63 10.05
C VAL A 325 -22.14 1.83 10.90
N LEU A 326 -22.63 1.25 12.00
CA LEU A 326 -21.90 0.28 12.81
C LEU A 326 -22.24 -1.14 12.35
N TYR A 327 -21.22 -1.96 12.12
CA TYR A 327 -21.34 -3.36 11.72
C TYR A 327 -20.74 -4.30 12.77
N HIS A 328 -21.35 -5.49 12.88
CA HIS A 328 -20.64 -6.70 13.28
C HIS A 328 -20.14 -7.39 12.02
N ILE A 329 -18.84 -7.61 11.91
CA ILE A 329 -18.22 -8.22 10.73
C ILE A 329 -18.73 -9.65 10.55
N GLY A 330 -19.09 -10.01 9.31
CA GLY A 330 -19.65 -11.32 8.99
C GLY A 330 -21.10 -11.55 9.42
N VAL A 331 -21.72 -10.62 10.16
CA VAL A 331 -23.11 -10.75 10.63
C VAL A 331 -24.01 -9.70 9.97
N GLY A 332 -23.67 -8.41 10.07
CA GLY A 332 -24.48 -7.34 9.47
C GLY A 332 -24.48 -6.02 10.24
N PRO A 333 -25.31 -5.05 9.81
CA PRO A 333 -25.39 -3.73 10.43
C PRO A 333 -26.14 -3.78 11.77
N LEU A 334 -25.57 -3.14 12.80
CA LEU A 334 -26.15 -3.02 14.14
C LEU A 334 -26.85 -1.68 14.38
N TRP A 335 -26.32 -0.59 13.80
CA TRP A 335 -26.85 0.76 13.94
C TRP A 335 -26.52 1.59 12.70
N ALA A 336 -27.38 2.56 12.34
CA ALA A 336 -27.14 3.50 11.25
C ALA A 336 -27.68 4.90 11.57
N SER A 337 -26.98 5.92 11.07
CA SER A 337 -27.38 7.34 11.12
C SER A 337 -28.58 7.67 10.23
N LYS A 338 -28.88 6.79 9.24
CA LYS A 338 -29.99 6.91 8.28
C LYS A 338 -29.86 8.10 7.33
N THR A 339 -28.63 8.41 6.95
CA THR A 339 -28.31 9.53 6.05
C THR A 339 -27.98 9.07 4.62
N GLN A 340 -28.34 7.83 4.26
CA GLN A 340 -28.12 7.30 2.92
C GLN A 340 -28.79 8.14 1.84
N GLY A 341 -28.09 8.39 0.74
CA GLY A 341 -28.54 9.20 -0.41
C GLY A 341 -28.64 10.70 -0.15
N SER A 342 -28.08 11.21 0.96
CA SER A 342 -28.23 12.62 1.33
C SER A 342 -27.32 13.60 0.58
N ALA A 343 -26.18 13.14 0.06
CA ALA A 343 -25.28 13.86 -0.85
C ALA A 343 -24.31 12.86 -1.52
N THR A 344 -23.17 13.35 -2.03
CA THR A 344 -22.10 12.53 -2.65
C THR A 344 -20.72 12.77 -2.02
N ASP A 345 -20.59 13.76 -1.13
CA ASP A 345 -19.35 14.28 -0.53
C ASP A 345 -19.40 14.20 1.02
N CYS A 346 -19.90 13.10 1.55
CA CYS A 346 -20.20 13.02 2.98
C CYS A 346 -19.01 12.59 3.86
N TYR A 347 -19.02 13.10 5.09
CA TYR A 347 -18.08 12.74 6.13
C TYR A 347 -18.74 12.85 7.51
N MET A 348 -18.26 12.08 8.47
CA MET A 348 -18.51 12.33 9.89
C MET A 348 -17.35 13.14 10.48
N GLU A 349 -17.63 14.10 11.34
CA GLU A 349 -16.64 14.84 12.12
C GLU A 349 -17.01 14.82 13.59
N LEU A 350 -16.04 14.51 14.47
CA LEU A 350 -16.15 14.85 15.88
C LEU A 350 -15.66 16.28 16.07
N GLN A 351 -16.58 17.19 16.33
CA GLN A 351 -16.29 18.62 16.45
C GLN A 351 -15.63 18.94 17.80
N HIS A 352 -14.88 20.04 17.85
CA HIS A 352 -14.27 20.54 19.10
C HIS A 352 -15.28 20.94 20.18
N ASP A 353 -16.56 21.09 19.84
CA ASP A 353 -17.64 21.38 20.79
C ASP A 353 -18.27 20.11 21.42
N GLY A 354 -17.70 18.92 21.12
CA GLY A 354 -18.15 17.64 21.64
C GLY A 354 -19.31 17.02 20.86
N ASN A 355 -19.65 17.54 19.67
CA ASN A 355 -20.71 17.01 18.83
C ASN A 355 -20.15 16.16 17.68
N ALA A 356 -20.68 14.94 17.48
CA ALA A 356 -20.40 14.15 16.28
C ALA A 356 -21.47 14.45 15.23
N VAL A 357 -21.04 14.84 14.03
CA VAL A 357 -21.94 15.28 12.97
C VAL A 357 -21.59 14.60 11.66
N VAL A 358 -22.59 14.05 10.98
CA VAL A 358 -22.47 13.63 9.59
C VAL A 358 -22.84 14.82 8.71
N TYR A 359 -21.93 15.24 7.85
CA TYR A 359 -22.12 16.28 6.85
C TYR A 359 -22.29 15.68 5.45
N GLY A 360 -23.01 16.39 4.59
CA GLY A 360 -23.10 16.11 3.15
C GLY A 360 -23.56 17.35 2.39
N GLY A 361 -22.86 17.73 1.32
CA GLY A 361 -23.07 18.98 0.58
C GLY A 361 -22.88 20.22 1.44
N GLY A 362 -21.97 20.16 2.42
CA GLY A 362 -21.75 21.21 3.42
C GLY A 362 -22.86 21.37 4.48
N VAL A 363 -23.91 20.52 4.46
CA VAL A 363 -25.04 20.59 5.38
C VAL A 363 -25.00 19.43 6.37
N ALA A 364 -25.28 19.70 7.65
CA ALA A 364 -25.41 18.67 8.67
C ALA A 364 -26.63 17.77 8.37
N ARG A 365 -26.39 16.46 8.25
CA ARG A 365 -27.40 15.43 7.92
C ARG A 365 -27.82 14.63 9.14
N TRP A 366 -26.91 14.44 10.09
CA TRP A 366 -27.15 13.80 11.38
C TRP A 366 -26.22 14.40 12.43
N ALA A 367 -26.65 14.43 13.69
CA ALA A 367 -25.81 14.83 14.81
C ALA A 367 -26.11 13.97 16.06
N SER A 368 -25.09 13.74 16.89
CA SER A 368 -25.23 13.05 18.18
C SER A 368 -26.04 13.84 19.19
N GLY A 369 -26.17 15.16 19.01
CA GLY A 369 -26.92 16.04 19.92
C GLY A 369 -26.18 16.27 21.24
N THR A 370 -24.86 16.11 21.24
CA THR A 370 -23.99 16.26 22.42
C THR A 370 -23.34 17.64 22.51
N TRP A 371 -23.67 18.55 21.59
CA TRP A 371 -23.22 19.94 21.59
C TRP A 371 -23.44 20.60 22.96
N GLY A 372 -22.44 21.33 23.46
CA GLY A 372 -22.52 22.02 24.75
C GLY A 372 -22.28 21.13 25.98
N ARG A 373 -22.03 19.83 25.81
CA ARG A 373 -21.49 18.94 26.87
C ARG A 373 -19.96 19.01 26.93
N ASN A 374 -19.41 20.18 26.65
CA ASN A 374 -17.98 20.42 26.51
C ASN A 374 -17.35 20.64 27.88
N ASP A 375 -16.75 19.59 28.44
CA ASP A 375 -15.99 19.60 29.68
C ASP A 375 -14.48 19.38 29.47
N GLY A 376 -14.00 19.30 28.22
CA GLY A 376 -12.61 19.00 27.89
C GLY A 376 -12.46 18.13 26.63
N ALA A 377 -11.51 17.18 26.62
CA ALA A 377 -11.29 16.28 25.49
C ALA A 377 -12.40 15.22 25.34
N HIS A 378 -13.01 15.11 24.15
CA HIS A 378 -14.00 14.07 23.81
C HIS A 378 -13.38 12.98 22.95
N TYR A 379 -13.93 11.77 23.02
CA TYR A 379 -13.60 10.74 22.04
C TYR A 379 -14.77 9.80 21.79
N ILE A 380 -14.84 9.24 20.58
CA ILE A 380 -15.76 8.13 20.26
C ILE A 380 -14.93 6.86 20.28
N GLU A 381 -15.43 5.81 20.94
CA GLU A 381 -14.82 4.50 20.97
C GLU A 381 -15.73 3.42 20.38
N VAL A 382 -15.22 2.60 19.45
CA VAL A 382 -15.88 1.36 19.02
C VAL A 382 -15.39 0.24 19.95
N GLN A 383 -16.31 -0.33 20.71
CA GLN A 383 -15.99 -1.26 21.80
C GLN A 383 -16.08 -2.71 21.34
N ASP A 384 -15.29 -3.57 21.99
CA ASP A 384 -15.25 -5.01 21.75
C ASP A 384 -16.57 -5.72 22.07
N ASP A 385 -17.50 -5.05 22.75
CA ASP A 385 -18.83 -5.55 23.07
C ASP A 385 -19.90 -5.14 22.04
N GLY A 386 -19.50 -4.52 20.92
CA GLY A 386 -20.39 -4.14 19.83
C GLY A 386 -21.11 -2.82 20.02
N ASN A 387 -20.72 -2.01 21.02
CA ASN A 387 -21.24 -0.66 21.20
C ASN A 387 -20.27 0.38 20.61
N THR A 388 -20.79 1.48 20.06
CA THR A 388 -19.99 2.69 19.80
C THR A 388 -20.42 3.75 20.81
N VAL A 389 -19.47 4.29 21.56
CA VAL A 389 -19.73 5.18 22.70
C VAL A 389 -18.91 6.45 22.58
N MET A 390 -19.54 7.60 22.77
CA MET A 390 -18.83 8.86 22.95
C MET A 390 -18.63 9.14 24.43
N TYR A 391 -17.41 9.50 24.78
CA TYR A 391 -16.96 9.85 26.12
C TYR A 391 -16.55 11.32 26.20
N ASN A 392 -16.77 11.89 27.38
CA ASN A 392 -16.27 13.22 27.76
C ASN A 392 -14.90 13.13 28.46
N GLU A 393 -14.32 14.25 28.90
CA GLU A 393 -12.97 14.25 29.50
C GLU A 393 -12.89 13.41 30.79
N ALA A 394 -14.00 13.35 31.52
CA ALA A 394 -14.14 12.54 32.73
C ALA A 394 -14.37 11.03 32.46
N ASN A 395 -14.23 10.57 31.21
CA ASN A 395 -14.54 9.20 30.76
C ASN A 395 -15.98 8.75 31.07
N GLN A 396 -16.92 9.68 31.11
CA GLN A 396 -18.35 9.41 31.24
C GLN A 396 -18.97 9.30 29.84
N ALA A 397 -19.78 8.27 29.64
CA ALA A 397 -20.49 8.08 28.38
C ALA A 397 -21.57 9.16 28.21
N ILE A 398 -21.49 9.91 27.11
CA ILE A 398 -22.42 11.01 26.80
C ILE A 398 -23.33 10.70 25.61
N TRP A 399 -22.96 9.72 24.78
CA TRP A 399 -23.78 9.19 23.70
C TRP A 399 -23.37 7.74 23.38
N HIS A 400 -24.28 6.92 22.87
CA HIS A 400 -23.96 5.57 22.40
C HIS A 400 -24.99 5.01 21.40
N THR A 401 -24.58 4.00 20.63
CA THR A 401 -25.45 3.30 19.65
C THR A 401 -26.49 2.37 20.27
N ASN A 402 -26.36 2.01 21.56
CA ASN A 402 -27.25 1.04 22.24
C ASN A 402 -27.19 -0.38 21.64
N THR A 403 -26.00 -0.80 21.20
CA THR A 403 -25.81 -2.09 20.48
C THR A 403 -24.98 -3.12 21.25
N ARG A 404 -24.69 -2.86 22.52
CA ARG A 404 -23.92 -3.77 23.40
C ARG A 404 -24.49 -5.19 23.37
N GLY A 405 -23.63 -6.17 23.05
CA GLY A 405 -23.93 -7.60 23.02
C GLY A 405 -24.75 -8.07 21.82
N ARG A 406 -24.84 -7.27 20.75
CA ARG A 406 -25.57 -7.61 19.52
C ARG A 406 -24.66 -8.06 18.39
#